data_AF-A0A9P0NZT1-F1
#
_entry.id   AF-A0A9P0NZT1-F1
#
_cell.length_a   1.000
_cell.length_b   1.000
_cell.length_c   1.000
_cell.angle_alpha   90.00
_cell.angle_beta   90.00
_cell.angle_gamma   90.00
#
_symmetry.space_group_name_H-M   'P 1'
#
loop_
_entity.id
_entity.type
_entity.pdbx_description
1 polymer ?
#
loop_
_entity_poly.entity_id
_entity_poly.type
_entity_poly.pdbx_seq_one_letter_code
_entity_poly.pdbx_strand_id
1 'polypeptide(L)'
;MDITIEGFHSWMWRGLSFLLPFLFFGYIFQLYNAYSLYKLSVTTETTWHVPVLSFMFLLLFVGNTFTLVRIIYEKFHEKVKLQYRVMSQRLSSQLLYRETEGDESPKKDE
;
A
#
# COMPACT_ATOMS: atom_id res chain seq x y z
N MET A 1 14.28 -3.00 25.94
CA MET A 1 13.84 -1.59 25.77
C MET A 1 13.25 -1.38 24.37
N ASP A 2 12.84 -2.45 23.69
CA ASP A 2 12.31 -2.42 22.32
C ASP A 2 10.78 -2.24 22.25
N ILE A 3 10.11 -2.45 23.40
CA ILE A 3 8.65 -2.39 23.55
C ILE A 3 8.08 -0.99 23.31
N THR A 4 8.87 0.09 23.41
CA THR A 4 8.40 1.46 23.14
C THR A 4 8.60 1.91 21.68
N ILE A 5 9.61 1.38 20.99
CA ILE A 5 9.93 1.77 19.61
C ILE A 5 8.93 1.13 18.62
N GLU A 6 8.61 -0.15 18.81
CA GLU A 6 7.61 -0.86 17.98
C GLU A 6 6.20 -0.26 18.13
N GLY A 7 5.84 0.18 19.34
CA GLY A 7 4.60 0.88 19.63
C GLY A 7 4.49 2.21 18.86
N PHE A 8 5.55 3.02 18.87
CA PHE A 8 5.61 4.29 18.13
C PHE A 8 5.54 4.07 16.61
N HIS A 9 6.29 3.10 16.08
CA HIS A 9 6.24 2.75 14.66
C HIS A 9 4.85 2.28 14.23
N SER A 10 4.14 1.47 15.05
CA SER A 10 2.78 1.01 14.73
C SER A 10 1.77 2.15 14.69
N TRP A 11 1.92 3.13 15.59
CA TRP A 11 1.04 4.29 15.69
C TRP A 11 1.29 5.27 14.53
N MET A 12 2.56 5.59 14.23
CA MET A 12 2.95 6.42 13.09
C MET A 12 2.49 5.80 11.77
N TRP A 13 2.60 4.48 11.62
CA TRP A 13 2.12 3.77 10.44
C TRP A 13 0.60 3.82 10.27
N ARG A 14 -0.17 3.88 11.36
CA ARG A 14 -1.63 4.02 11.29
C ARG A 14 -2.04 5.41 10.78
N GLY A 15 -1.31 6.45 11.19
CA GLY A 15 -1.47 7.81 10.64
C GLY A 15 -1.00 7.92 9.18
N LEU A 16 0.16 7.35 8.85
CA LEU A 16 0.72 7.41 7.50
C LEU A 16 -0.15 6.68 6.47
N SER A 17 -0.73 5.53 6.83
CA SER A 17 -1.61 4.78 5.93
C SER A 17 -2.91 5.51 5.62
N PHE A 18 -3.38 6.37 6.52
CA PHE A 18 -4.55 7.22 6.31
C PHE A 18 -4.24 8.41 5.38
N LEU A 19 -3.03 8.97 5.49
CA LEU A 19 -2.57 10.06 4.64
C LEU A 19 -2.31 9.62 3.19
N LEU A 20 -1.85 8.38 3.01
CA LEU A 20 -1.46 7.78 1.75
C LEU A 20 -2.49 7.94 0.59
N PRO A 21 -3.79 7.63 0.77
CA PRO A 21 -4.79 7.86 -0.28
C PRO A 21 -4.94 9.35 -0.64
N PHE A 22 -4.93 10.26 0.35
CA PHE A 22 -4.97 11.70 0.08
C PHE A 22 -3.74 12.16 -0.71
N LEU A 23 -2.58 11.62 -0.39
CA LEU A 23 -1.33 11.90 -1.08
C LEU A 23 -1.37 11.41 -2.55
N PHE A 24 -1.97 10.25 -2.79
CA PHE A 24 -2.18 9.72 -4.14
C PHE A 24 -3.07 10.64 -4.99
N PHE A 25 -4.20 11.10 -4.45
CA PHE A 25 -5.05 12.10 -5.13
C PHE A 25 -4.30 13.41 -5.37
N GLY A 26 -3.50 13.87 -4.41
CA GLY A 26 -2.64 15.04 -4.55
C GLY A 26 -1.65 14.93 -5.71
N TYR A 27 -1.04 13.76 -5.92
CA TYR A 27 -0.14 13.54 -7.05
C TYR A 27 -0.88 13.48 -8.38
N ILE A 28 -2.05 12.84 -8.46
CA ILE A 28 -2.88 12.90 -9.68
C ILE A 28 -3.21 14.36 -10.03
N PHE A 29 -3.56 15.15 -9.02
CA PHE A 29 -3.79 16.59 -9.20
C PHE A 29 -2.51 17.32 -9.65
N GLN A 30 -1.34 16.96 -9.13
CA GLN A 30 -0.06 17.49 -9.57
C GLN A 30 0.21 17.18 -11.06
N LEU A 31 -0.08 15.97 -11.53
CA LEU A 31 0.01 15.61 -12.95
C LEU A 31 -0.97 16.43 -13.80
N TYR A 32 -2.21 16.62 -13.33
CA TYR A 32 -3.19 17.45 -14.01
C TYR A 32 -2.71 18.91 -14.17
N ASN A 33 -2.09 19.47 -13.12
CA ASN A 33 -1.48 20.79 -13.19
C ASN A 33 -0.31 20.82 -14.18
N ALA A 34 0.58 19.83 -14.15
CA ALA A 34 1.70 19.75 -15.10
C ALA A 34 1.21 19.73 -16.56
N TYR A 35 0.17 18.94 -16.85
CA TYR A 35 -0.46 18.86 -18.17
C TYR A 35 -1.14 20.17 -18.58
N SER A 36 -1.85 20.81 -17.66
CA SER A 36 -2.49 22.10 -17.90
C SER A 36 -1.46 23.19 -18.22
N LEU A 37 -0.35 23.24 -17.48
CA LEU A 37 0.77 24.16 -17.72
C LEU A 37 1.48 23.86 -19.05
N TYR A 38 1.66 22.58 -19.40
CA TYR A 38 2.25 22.17 -20.67
C TYR A 38 1.41 22.70 -21.85
N LYS A 39 0.09 22.48 -21.81
CA LYS A 39 -0.83 22.97 -22.84
C LYS A 39 -0.77 24.49 -22.97
N LEU A 40 -0.69 25.21 -21.85
CA LEU A 40 -0.53 26.67 -21.84
C LEU A 40 0.80 27.11 -22.47
N SER A 41 1.91 26.43 -22.15
CA SER A 41 3.24 26.78 -22.67
C SER A 41 3.36 26.63 -24.19
N VAL A 42 2.57 25.74 -24.79
CA VAL A 42 2.58 25.49 -26.24
C VAL A 42 1.64 26.45 -26.97
N THR A 43 0.56 26.89 -26.33
CA THR A 43 -0.48 27.73 -26.97
C THR A 43 -0.19 29.22 -26.85
N THR A 44 0.48 29.63 -25.76
CA THR A 44 0.82 31.03 -25.49
C THR A 44 2.32 31.22 -25.74
N GLU A 45 2.71 32.31 -26.42
CA GLU A 45 4.10 32.82 -26.53
C GLU A 45 4.63 33.23 -25.13
N THR A 46 4.71 32.26 -24.22
CA THR A 46 5.04 32.45 -22.83
C THR A 46 6.53 32.28 -22.64
N THR A 47 7.09 32.95 -21.62
CA THR A 47 8.51 32.80 -21.30
C THR A 47 8.88 31.35 -20.99
N TRP A 48 10.15 31.02 -21.22
CA TRP A 48 10.75 29.70 -20.99
C TRP A 48 10.53 29.12 -19.58
N HIS A 49 10.11 29.93 -18.61
CA HIS A 49 9.80 29.50 -17.25
C HIS A 49 8.61 28.53 -17.20
N VAL A 50 7.57 28.73 -18.00
CA VAL A 50 6.35 27.90 -17.97
C VAL A 50 6.61 26.45 -18.39
N PRO A 51 7.31 26.16 -19.51
CA PRO A 51 7.65 24.79 -19.86
C PRO A 51 8.64 24.14 -18.88
N VAL A 52 9.61 24.90 -18.34
CA VAL A 52 10.53 24.39 -17.29
C VAL A 52 9.76 24.03 -16.02
N LEU A 53 8.80 24.86 -15.61
CA LEU A 53 7.97 24.61 -14.44
C LEU A 53 7.06 23.38 -14.64
N SER A 54 6.47 23.23 -15.82
CA SER A 54 5.72 22.03 -16.19
C SER A 54 6.58 20.76 -16.09
N PHE A 55 7.81 20.83 -16.62
CA PHE A 55 8.76 19.72 -16.56
C PHE A 55 9.19 19.37 -15.11
N MET A 56 9.44 20.37 -14.27
CA MET A 56 9.72 20.18 -12.84
C MET A 56 8.57 19.50 -12.11
N PHE A 57 7.32 19.93 -12.36
CA PHE A 57 6.14 19.27 -11.78
C PHE A 57 5.98 17.82 -12.24
N LEU A 58 6.33 17.53 -13.50
CA LEU A 58 6.34 16.17 -14.04
C LEU A 58 7.40 15.29 -13.35
N LEU A 59 8.64 15.78 -13.21
CA LEU A 59 9.69 15.03 -12.52
C LEU A 59 9.34 14.76 -11.06
N LEU A 60 8.84 15.78 -10.36
CA LEU A 60 8.37 15.63 -8.99
C LEU A 60 7.22 14.61 -8.91
N PHE A 61 6.27 14.65 -9.85
CA PHE A 61 5.17 13.68 -9.91
C PHE A 61 5.69 12.25 -10.09
N VAL A 62 6.60 12.03 -11.03
CA VAL A 62 7.16 10.69 -11.30
C VAL A 62 7.90 10.15 -10.08
N GLY A 63 8.81 10.94 -9.49
CA GLY A 63 9.59 10.50 -8.32
C GLY A 63 8.71 10.21 -7.11
N ASN A 64 7.74 11.08 -6.85
CA ASN A 64 6.84 10.93 -5.71
C ASN A 64 5.86 9.75 -5.89
N THR A 65 5.33 9.57 -7.11
CA THR A 65 4.44 8.44 -7.43
C THR A 65 5.19 7.12 -7.33
N PHE A 66 6.42 7.05 -7.84
CA PHE A 66 7.23 5.83 -7.75
C PHE A 66 7.50 5.43 -6.29
N THR A 67 7.87 6.40 -5.46
CA THR A 67 8.10 6.17 -4.02
C THR A 67 6.82 5.69 -3.33
N LEU A 68 5.68 6.29 -3.64
CA LEU A 68 4.39 5.87 -3.10
C LEU A 68 4.01 4.45 -3.53
N VAL A 69 4.12 4.14 -4.82
CA VAL A 69 3.79 2.81 -5.37
C VAL A 69 4.63 1.74 -4.70
N ARG A 70 5.93 2.00 -4.48
CA ARG A 70 6.80 1.08 -3.75
C ARG A 70 6.32 0.82 -2.32
N ILE A 71 5.97 1.88 -1.58
CA ILE A 71 5.45 1.76 -0.20
C ILE A 71 4.12 0.99 -0.17
N ILE A 72 3.22 1.26 -1.12
CA ILE A 72 1.94 0.55 -1.25
C ILE A 72 2.20 -0.92 -1.56
N TYR A 73 3.11 -1.23 -2.48
CA TYR A 73 3.43 -2.59 -2.88
C TYR A 73 3.97 -3.40 -1.71
N GLU A 74 4.96 -2.87 -0.99
CA GLU A 74 5.54 -3.52 0.19
C GLU A 74 4.45 -3.82 1.24
N LYS A 75 3.56 -2.85 1.49
CA LYS A 75 2.51 -3.00 2.49
C LYS A 75 1.39 -3.95 2.05
N PHE A 76 0.99 -3.91 0.78
CA PHE A 76 0.00 -4.82 0.22
C PHE A 76 0.52 -6.26 0.30
N HIS A 77 1.77 -6.48 -0.08
CA HIS A 77 2.41 -7.79 0.01
C HIS A 77 2.47 -8.31 1.45
N GLU A 78 2.78 -7.44 2.43
CA GLU A 78 2.81 -7.82 3.84
C GLU A 78 1.41 -8.17 4.39
N LYS A 79 0.38 -7.38 4.04
CA LYS A 79 -1.03 -7.66 4.39
C LYS A 79 -1.49 -9.00 3.82
N VAL A 80 -1.19 -9.25 2.54
CA VAL A 80 -1.54 -10.50 1.86
C VAL A 80 -0.83 -11.68 2.51
N LYS A 81 0.49 -11.59 2.76
CA LYS A 81 1.26 -12.66 3.44
C LYS A 81 0.70 -12.98 4.83
N LEU A 82 0.31 -11.96 5.60
CA LEU A 82 -0.31 -12.14 6.91
C LEU A 82 -1.67 -12.84 6.81
N GLN A 83 -2.53 -12.43 5.86
CA GLN A 83 -3.82 -13.08 5.63
C GLN A 83 -3.66 -14.56 5.22
N TYR A 84 -2.72 -14.85 4.33
CA TYR A 84 -2.39 -16.23 3.95
C TYR A 84 -1.92 -17.07 5.15
N ARG A 85 -1.04 -16.53 6.00
CA ARG A 85 -0.56 -17.24 7.19
C ARG A 85 -1.70 -17.56 8.16
N VAL A 86 -2.58 -16.58 8.44
CA VAL A 86 -3.74 -16.79 9.32
C VAL A 86 -4.71 -17.81 8.74
N MET A 87 -4.98 -17.75 7.43
CA MET A 87 -5.83 -18.73 6.75
C MET A 87 -5.26 -20.15 6.84
N SER A 88 -3.95 -20.31 6.61
CA SER A 88 -3.27 -21.61 6.71
C SER A 88 -3.34 -22.21 8.12
N GLN A 89 -3.14 -21.39 9.16
CA GLN A 89 -3.25 -21.84 10.55
C GLN A 89 -4.66 -22.31 10.90
N ARG A 90 -5.69 -21.58 10.46
CA ARG A 90 -7.09 -21.99 10.66
C ARG A 90 -7.40 -23.32 9.97
N LEU A 91 -6.93 -23.51 8.74
CA LEU A 91 -7.09 -24.76 8.00
C LEU A 91 -6.42 -25.93 8.73
N SER A 92 -5.17 -25.77 9.17
CA SER A 92 -4.45 -26.80 9.93
C SER A 92 -5.16 -27.16 11.24
N SER A 93 -5.68 -26.18 11.98
CA SER A 93 -6.44 -26.46 13.21
C SER A 93 -7.75 -27.21 12.97
N GLN A 94 -8.43 -26.93 11.85
CA GLN A 94 -9.66 -27.64 11.45
C GLN A 94 -9.35 -29.09 11.05
N LEU A 95 -8.23 -29.32 10.36
CA LEU A 95 -7.79 -30.66 9.99
C LEU A 95 -7.42 -31.49 11.22
N LEU A 96 -6.68 -30.91 12.17
CA LEU A 96 -6.34 -31.58 13.43
C LEU A 96 -7.59 -31.96 14.26
N TYR A 97 -8.57 -31.05 14.38
CA TYR A 97 -9.82 -31.34 15.08
C TYR A 97 -10.60 -32.48 14.42
N ARG A 98 -10.64 -32.49 13.08
CA ARG A 98 -11.32 -33.54 12.31
C ARG A 98 -10.63 -34.90 12.42
N GLU A 99 -9.30 -34.93 12.58
CA GLU A 99 -8.54 -36.16 12.78
C GLU A 99 -8.74 -36.72 14.20
N THR A 100 -8.85 -35.85 15.22
CA THR A 100 -9.18 -36.29 16.59
C THR A 100 -10.61 -36.82 16.72
N GLU A 101 -11.60 -36.23 16.04
CA GLU A 101 -12.96 -36.81 16.03
C GLU A 101 -13.06 -38.11 15.22
N GLY A 102 -12.18 -38.31 14.22
CA GLY A 102 -12.10 -39.54 13.44
C GLY A 102 -11.51 -40.72 14.23
N ASP A 103 -10.59 -40.45 15.15
CA ASP A 103 -9.96 -41.45 16.02
C ASP A 103 -10.83 -41.79 17.26
N GLU A 104 -11.72 -40.88 17.68
CA GLU A 104 -12.70 -41.11 18.76
C GLU A 104 -13.99 -41.82 18.33
N SER A 105 -14.15 -42.19 17.04
CA SER A 105 -15.26 -43.04 16.62
C SER A 105 -15.18 -44.39 17.36
N PRO A 106 -16.15 -44.71 18.23
CA PRO A 106 -16.00 -45.81 19.17
C PRO A 106 -15.89 -47.12 18.40
N LYS A 107 -14.91 -47.93 18.80
CA LYS A 107 -14.96 -49.39 18.68
C LYS A 107 -16.26 -49.88 19.34
N LYS A 108 -17.37 -49.75 18.64
CA LYS A 108 -18.55 -50.56 18.84
C LYS A 108 -18.35 -51.78 17.95
N ASP A 109 -18.71 -52.92 18.51
CA ASP A 109 -18.81 -54.22 17.84
C ASP A 109 -17.58 -55.12 18.05
N GLU A 110 -17.37 -55.55 19.29
CA GLU A 110 -17.10 -56.97 19.61
C GLU A 110 -17.82 -57.37 20.90
#